data_AF-A0A0J8QVE6-F1
#
_entry.id   AF-A0A0J8QVE6-F1
#
_cell.length_a   1.000
_cell.length_b   1.000
_cell.length_c   1.000
_cell.angle_alpha   90.00
_cell.angle_beta   90.00
_cell.angle_gamma   90.00
#
_symmetry.space_group_name_H-M   'P 1'
#
loop_
_entity.id
_entity.type
_entity.pdbx_description
1 polymer ?
#
loop_
_entity_poly.entity_id
_entity_poly.type
_entity_poly.pdbx_seq_one_letter_code
_entity_poly.pdbx_strand_id
1 'polypeptide(L)'
;MSDDVFHHEDTASSLRGTDLNRALVEICTPYAVFKEVYPDRANFTELRCGPEGWLFRITVLLNDCVQNLHSAPEVRTCAQKALATLRSLLTWNIPLAIASSQCVQAICGALTANDESILMLAVEALHALYGRTHYDIQEFEPLLLIIYDTDRLELLRKLYEWSIVDAENIIDSKYTTSKKLSELLSYLAGFLEEKSIQV
;
A
#
# COMPACT_ATOMS: atom_id res chain seq x y z
N MET A 1 8.38 7.23 9.23
CA MET A 1 8.27 5.99 10.01
C MET A 1 8.98 4.80 9.35
N SER A 2 9.20 4.77 8.04
CA SER A 2 10.19 3.86 7.41
C SER A 2 11.62 4.42 7.46
N ASP A 3 11.81 5.74 7.35
CA ASP A 3 13.16 6.34 7.34
C ASP A 3 13.93 6.12 8.65
N ASP A 4 13.27 6.20 9.81
CA ASP A 4 13.94 6.03 11.11
C ASP A 4 14.34 4.58 11.43
N VAL A 5 13.73 3.58 10.78
CA VAL A 5 14.10 2.16 11.00
C VAL A 5 15.39 1.81 10.24
N PHE A 6 15.71 2.53 9.16
CA PHE A 6 16.97 2.36 8.41
C PHE A 6 18.15 3.14 9.02
N HIS A 7 17.89 4.05 9.98
CA HIS A 7 18.90 4.93 10.59
C HIS A 7 19.52 4.44 11.91
N HIS A 8 19.16 3.25 12.40
CA HIS A 8 19.99 2.57 13.41
C HIS A 8 21.17 1.89 12.72
N GLU A 9 22.17 2.73 12.41
CA GLU A 9 23.46 2.39 11.81
C GLU A 9 24.24 1.40 12.69
N ASP A 10 23.95 0.11 12.54
CA ASP A 10 24.98 -0.89 12.72
C ASP A 10 26.05 -0.63 11.66
N THR A 11 27.31 -0.52 12.04
CA THR A 11 28.41 -0.19 11.12
C THR A 11 28.52 -1.25 10.01
N ALA A 12 28.05 -2.48 10.26
CA ALA A 12 27.95 -3.52 9.25
C ALA A 12 26.78 -3.32 8.25
N SER A 13 25.66 -2.73 8.67
CA SER A 13 24.51 -2.46 7.80
C SER A 13 24.72 -1.21 6.95
N SER A 14 25.42 -0.19 7.46
CA SER A 14 25.77 1.03 6.70
C SER A 14 26.75 0.73 5.56
N LEU A 15 27.73 -0.16 5.77
CA LEU A 15 28.68 -0.60 4.74
C LEU A 15 28.03 -1.41 3.61
N ARG A 16 26.85 -2.01 3.84
CA ARG A 16 26.13 -2.85 2.86
C ARG A 16 24.74 -2.33 2.50
N GLY A 17 24.38 -1.12 2.93
CA GLY A 17 23.03 -0.58 2.79
C GLY A 17 22.53 -0.59 1.35
N THR A 18 23.39 -0.23 0.40
CA THR A 18 23.07 -0.26 -1.04
C THR A 18 22.73 -1.67 -1.54
N ASP A 19 23.51 -2.67 -1.14
CA ASP A 19 23.29 -4.07 -1.55
C ASP A 19 22.03 -4.65 -0.90
N LEU A 20 21.80 -4.36 0.37
CA LEU A 20 20.64 -4.82 1.12
C LEU A 20 19.35 -4.18 0.60
N ASN A 21 19.36 -2.87 0.34
CA ASN A 21 18.22 -2.16 -0.26
C ASN A 21 17.91 -2.73 -1.65
N ARG A 22 18.93 -2.97 -2.47
CA ARG A 22 18.75 -3.59 -3.79
C ARG A 22 18.17 -5.00 -3.68
N ALA A 23 18.67 -5.82 -2.74
CA ALA A 23 18.14 -7.15 -2.49
C ALA A 23 16.68 -7.10 -2.04
N LEU A 24 16.32 -6.15 -1.17
CA LEU A 24 14.96 -5.97 -0.69
C LEU A 24 14.01 -5.57 -1.83
N VAL A 25 14.40 -4.61 -2.66
CA VAL A 25 13.64 -4.22 -3.87
C VAL A 25 13.42 -5.44 -4.76
N GLU A 26 14.45 -6.26 -4.97
CA GLU A 26 14.36 -7.46 -5.79
C GLU A 26 13.41 -8.51 -5.23
N ILE A 27 13.45 -8.75 -3.92
CA ILE A 27 12.60 -9.73 -3.24
C ILE A 27 11.13 -9.28 -3.28
N CYS A 28 10.87 -7.98 -3.12
CA CYS A 28 9.51 -7.44 -3.10
C CYS A 28 8.88 -7.37 -4.49
N THR A 29 9.67 -7.13 -5.53
CA THR A 29 9.19 -6.82 -6.88
C THR A 29 8.97 -8.10 -7.71
N PRO A 30 7.82 -8.23 -8.41
CA PRO A 30 7.64 -9.30 -9.39
C PRO A 30 8.79 -9.37 -10.40
N TYR A 31 9.23 -10.57 -10.77
CA TYR A 31 10.42 -10.75 -11.61
C TYR A 31 10.32 -10.06 -12.96
N ALA A 32 9.15 -10.09 -13.59
CA ALA A 32 8.91 -9.41 -14.86
C ALA A 32 9.20 -7.90 -14.78
N VAL A 33 8.64 -7.23 -13.76
CA VAL A 33 8.86 -5.79 -13.51
C VAL A 33 10.32 -5.52 -13.15
N PHE A 34 10.92 -6.37 -12.31
CA PHE A 34 12.31 -6.18 -11.90
C PHE A 34 13.28 -6.20 -13.08
N LYS A 35 13.06 -7.09 -14.07
CA LYS A 35 13.89 -7.13 -15.29
C LYS A 35 13.70 -5.92 -16.19
N GLU A 36 12.49 -5.38 -16.24
CA GLU A 36 12.17 -4.20 -17.03
C GLU A 36 12.87 -2.96 -16.46
N VAL A 37 12.82 -2.80 -15.14
CA VAL A 37 13.41 -1.63 -14.45
C VAL A 37 14.93 -1.76 -14.30
N TYR A 38 15.46 -2.97 -14.17
CA TYR A 38 16.90 -3.22 -13.98
C TYR A 38 17.46 -4.23 -15.00
N PRO A 39 17.52 -3.86 -16.29
CA PRO A 39 17.93 -4.78 -17.36
C PRO A 39 19.42 -5.19 -17.28
N ASP A 40 20.28 -4.28 -16.83
CA ASP A 40 21.75 -4.44 -16.83
C ASP A 40 22.31 -5.07 -15.56
N ARG A 41 21.48 -5.80 -14.78
CA ARG A 41 21.94 -6.38 -13.51
C ARG A 41 22.98 -7.48 -13.74
N ALA A 42 24.25 -7.12 -13.62
CA ALA A 42 25.35 -8.06 -13.52
C ALA A 42 25.31 -8.79 -12.16
N ASN A 43 25.51 -10.12 -12.18
CA ASN A 43 25.50 -11.06 -11.05
C ASN A 43 24.11 -11.45 -10.52
N PHE A 44 23.58 -12.55 -11.07
CA PHE A 44 22.40 -13.25 -10.57
C PHE A 44 22.75 -14.03 -9.29
N THR A 45 22.55 -13.43 -8.13
CA THR A 45 22.28 -14.23 -6.92
C THR A 45 20.78 -14.47 -6.86
N GLU A 46 20.36 -15.72 -6.80
CA GLU A 46 18.95 -16.07 -6.65
C GLU A 46 18.49 -15.76 -5.23
N LEU A 47 18.05 -14.52 -5.01
CA LEU A 47 17.61 -14.02 -3.70
C LEU A 47 16.11 -14.23 -3.45
N ARG A 48 15.33 -14.40 -4.52
CA ARG A 48 13.87 -14.44 -4.48
C ARG A 48 13.33 -15.85 -4.27
N CYS A 49 12.21 -15.96 -3.57
CA CYS A 49 11.41 -17.18 -3.54
C CYS A 49 10.30 -17.08 -4.59
N GLY A 50 10.53 -17.69 -5.75
CA GLY A 50 9.60 -17.65 -6.88
C GLY A 50 9.58 -16.32 -7.65
N PRO A 51 8.88 -16.26 -8.81
CA PRO A 51 8.85 -15.09 -9.68
C PRO A 51 7.87 -13.99 -9.24
N GLU A 52 6.96 -14.24 -8.31
CA GLU A 52 5.82 -13.38 -8.01
C GLU A 52 6.19 -12.14 -7.18
N GLY A 53 7.25 -12.23 -6.38
CA GLY A 53 7.65 -11.17 -5.44
C GLY A 53 6.77 -11.10 -4.18
N TRP A 54 7.28 -10.45 -3.13
CA TRP A 54 6.54 -10.35 -1.87
C TRP A 54 5.30 -9.47 -1.94
N LEU A 55 5.29 -8.41 -2.77
CA LEU A 55 4.10 -7.57 -2.90
C LEU A 55 2.88 -8.41 -3.28
N PHE A 56 2.98 -9.22 -4.34
CA PHE A 56 1.90 -10.11 -4.76
C PHE A 56 1.53 -11.16 -3.70
N ARG A 57 2.53 -11.76 -3.04
CA ARG A 57 2.27 -12.77 -2.00
C ARG A 57 1.50 -12.19 -0.81
N ILE A 58 1.80 -10.95 -0.43
CA ILE A 58 1.10 -10.25 0.66
C ILE A 58 -0.32 -9.87 0.23
N THR A 59 -0.55 -9.48 -1.03
CA THR A 59 -1.90 -9.16 -1.52
C THR A 59 -2.80 -10.40 -1.59
N VAL A 60 -2.27 -11.54 -2.02
CA VAL A 60 -2.97 -12.84 -1.94
C VAL A 60 -3.33 -13.17 -0.50
N LEU A 61 -2.37 -13.09 0.43
CA LEU A 61 -2.61 -13.34 1.85
C LEU A 61 -3.69 -12.41 2.42
N LEU A 62 -3.62 -11.12 2.10
CA LEU A 62 -4.60 -10.13 2.56
C LEU A 62 -6.01 -10.48 2.08
N ASN A 63 -6.17 -10.80 0.79
CA ASN A 63 -7.46 -11.17 0.21
C ASN A 63 -8.04 -12.41 0.90
N ASP A 64 -7.23 -13.45 1.10
CA ASP A 64 -7.64 -14.66 1.79
C ASP A 64 -8.08 -14.36 3.23
N CYS A 65 -7.35 -13.49 3.94
CA CYS A 65 -7.70 -13.11 5.31
C CYS A 65 -8.99 -12.29 5.38
N VAL A 66 -9.20 -11.35 4.46
CA VAL A 66 -10.41 -10.51 4.40
C VAL A 66 -11.65 -11.37 4.13
N GLN A 67 -11.56 -12.34 3.22
CA GLN A 67 -12.65 -13.28 2.95
C GLN A 67 -13.00 -14.17 4.14
N ASN A 68 -12.03 -14.43 5.02
CA ASN A 68 -12.16 -15.37 6.14
C ASN A 68 -12.05 -14.68 7.51
N LEU A 69 -12.32 -13.37 7.60
CA LEU A 69 -11.99 -12.54 8.76
C LEU A 69 -12.61 -13.01 10.08
N HIS A 70 -13.76 -13.70 10.01
CA HIS A 70 -14.50 -14.21 11.16
C HIS A 70 -14.21 -15.69 11.49
N SER A 71 -13.33 -16.35 10.73
CA SER A 71 -13.01 -17.77 10.93
C SER A 71 -12.20 -18.02 12.20
N ALA A 72 -11.23 -17.14 12.50
CA ALA A 72 -10.42 -17.20 13.71
C ALA A 72 -9.79 -15.82 14.03
N PRO A 73 -9.52 -15.50 15.30
CA PRO A 73 -8.84 -14.25 15.69
C PRO A 73 -7.49 -14.05 14.98
N GLU A 74 -6.75 -15.12 14.74
CA GLU A 74 -5.44 -15.12 14.07
C GLU A 74 -5.55 -14.65 12.62
N VAL A 75 -6.65 -14.92 11.94
CA VAL A 75 -6.88 -14.47 10.55
C VAL A 75 -7.05 -12.95 10.51
N ARG A 76 -7.77 -12.38 11.49
CA ARG A 76 -7.86 -10.92 11.66
C ARG A 76 -6.48 -10.32 11.93
N THR A 77 -5.71 -10.90 12.86
CA THR A 77 -4.34 -10.44 13.11
C THR A 77 -3.49 -10.53 11.84
N CYS A 78 -3.64 -11.59 11.05
CA CYS A 78 -2.92 -11.75 9.79
C CYS A 78 -3.27 -10.66 8.77
N ALA A 79 -4.56 -10.34 8.60
CA ALA A 79 -5.00 -9.21 7.76
C ALA A 79 -4.40 -7.87 8.23
N GLN A 80 -4.42 -7.61 9.54
CA GLN A 80 -3.83 -6.40 10.12
C GLN A 80 -2.33 -6.31 9.82
N LYS A 81 -1.60 -7.42 9.97
CA LYS A 81 -0.16 -7.49 9.68
C LYS A 81 0.11 -7.33 8.18
N ALA A 82 -0.68 -7.95 7.30
CA ALA A 82 -0.55 -7.79 5.87
C ALA A 82 -0.74 -6.33 5.43
N LEU A 83 -1.77 -5.64 5.94
CA LEU A 83 -1.99 -4.21 5.68
C LEU A 83 -0.84 -3.34 6.20
N ALA A 84 -0.37 -3.60 7.43
CA ALA A 84 0.75 -2.87 8.02
C ALA A 84 2.06 -3.08 7.22
N THR A 85 2.29 -4.30 6.73
CA THR A 85 3.43 -4.62 5.87
C THR A 85 3.29 -3.90 4.54
N LEU A 86 2.14 -3.98 3.85
CA LEU A 86 1.92 -3.24 2.60
C LEU A 86 2.16 -1.74 2.82
N ARG A 87 1.58 -1.13 3.86
CA ARG A 87 1.81 0.28 4.21
C ARG A 87 3.30 0.62 4.28
N SER A 88 4.13 -0.25 4.86
CA SER A 88 5.59 -0.04 4.95
C SER A 88 6.34 -0.18 3.62
N LEU A 89 5.84 -1.01 2.70
CA LEU A 89 6.43 -1.22 1.38
C LEU A 89 5.99 -0.13 0.39
N LEU A 90 4.75 0.34 0.53
CA LEU A 90 4.10 1.28 -0.38
C LEU A 90 4.67 2.70 -0.32
N THR A 91 5.61 3.03 0.56
CA THR A 91 6.24 4.36 0.58
C THR A 91 7.44 4.48 -0.36
N TRP A 92 8.07 3.35 -0.72
CA TRP A 92 9.34 3.34 -1.48
C TRP A 92 9.35 2.38 -2.67
N ASN A 93 8.40 1.44 -2.77
CA ASN A 93 8.44 0.46 -3.85
C ASN A 93 8.07 1.07 -5.22
N ILE A 94 8.50 0.41 -6.30
CA ILE A 94 8.32 0.88 -7.68
C ILE A 94 6.81 0.93 -8.00
N PRO A 95 6.26 2.04 -8.53
CA PRO A 95 4.84 2.15 -8.85
C PRO A 95 4.31 1.01 -9.73
N LEU A 96 5.06 0.63 -10.78
CA LEU A 96 4.74 -0.50 -11.65
C LEU A 96 4.67 -1.85 -10.89
N ALA A 97 5.55 -2.06 -9.90
CA ALA A 97 5.54 -3.26 -9.08
C ALA A 97 4.29 -3.33 -8.20
N ILE A 98 3.85 -2.18 -7.67
CA ILE A 98 2.64 -2.04 -6.85
C ILE A 98 1.39 -2.31 -7.70
N ALA A 99 1.33 -1.73 -8.90
CA ALA A 99 0.22 -1.92 -9.83
C ALA A 99 0.10 -3.39 -10.28
N SER A 100 1.20 -3.99 -10.74
CA SER A 100 1.23 -5.38 -11.20
C SER A 100 0.94 -6.40 -10.10
N SER A 101 1.22 -6.06 -8.84
CA SER A 101 0.95 -6.93 -7.69
C SER A 101 -0.48 -6.79 -7.12
N GLN A 102 -1.32 -5.95 -7.74
CA GLN A 102 -2.70 -5.69 -7.33
C GLN A 102 -2.84 -5.13 -5.90
N CYS A 103 -1.85 -4.36 -5.44
CA CYS A 103 -1.83 -3.84 -4.07
C CYS A 103 -3.02 -2.92 -3.78
N VAL A 104 -3.33 -1.99 -4.68
CA VAL A 104 -4.44 -1.04 -4.50
C VAL A 104 -5.76 -1.79 -4.44
N GLN A 105 -5.98 -2.75 -5.33
CA GLN A 105 -7.18 -3.57 -5.37
C GLN A 105 -7.38 -4.38 -4.08
N ALA A 106 -6.33 -5.04 -3.58
CA ALA A 106 -6.40 -5.81 -2.35
C ALA A 106 -6.70 -4.93 -1.12
N ILE A 107 -6.08 -3.74 -1.05
CA ILE A 107 -6.32 -2.79 0.04
C ILE A 107 -7.73 -2.20 -0.03
N CYS A 108 -8.22 -1.84 -1.22
CA CYS A 108 -9.60 -1.43 -1.42
C CYS A 108 -10.58 -2.55 -1.06
N GLY A 109 -10.25 -3.81 -1.36
CA GLY A 109 -11.02 -4.98 -0.95
C GLY A 109 -11.18 -5.05 0.59
N ALA A 110 -10.14 -4.72 1.34
CA ALA A 110 -10.19 -4.65 2.79
C ALA A 110 -11.15 -3.56 3.33
N LEU A 111 -11.49 -2.52 2.54
CA LEU A 111 -12.48 -1.51 2.91
C LEU A 111 -13.91 -2.06 2.97
N THR A 112 -14.14 -3.26 2.44
CA THR A 112 -15.44 -3.95 2.55
C THR A 112 -15.61 -4.68 3.87
N ALA A 113 -14.54 -4.79 4.68
CA ALA A 113 -14.58 -5.49 5.96
C ALA A 113 -15.43 -4.71 6.98
N ASN A 114 -16.32 -5.41 7.68
CA ASN A 114 -17.05 -4.86 8.82
C ASN A 114 -16.20 -4.93 10.11
N ASP A 115 -14.97 -4.41 10.05
CA ASP A 115 -14.03 -4.36 11.17
C ASP A 115 -13.27 -3.03 11.16
N GLU A 116 -13.49 -2.21 12.19
CA GLU A 116 -12.96 -0.84 12.27
C GLU A 116 -11.44 -0.78 12.21
N SER A 117 -10.75 -1.79 12.76
CA SER A 117 -9.29 -1.84 12.73
C SER A 117 -8.74 -2.12 11.34
N ILE A 118 -9.43 -2.97 10.57
CA ILE A 118 -9.09 -3.26 9.18
C ILE A 118 -9.35 -2.04 8.29
N LEU A 119 -10.50 -1.37 8.48
CA LEU A 119 -10.84 -0.14 7.76
C LEU A 119 -9.74 0.92 7.94
N MET A 120 -9.37 1.22 9.19
CA MET A 120 -8.32 2.22 9.47
C MET A 120 -6.98 1.84 8.83
N LEU A 121 -6.53 0.60 8.98
CA LEU A 121 -5.25 0.13 8.42
C LEU A 121 -5.23 0.18 6.89
N ALA A 122 -6.36 -0.10 6.23
CA ALA A 122 -6.49 0.01 4.78
C ALA A 122 -6.40 1.48 4.32
N VAL A 123 -7.07 2.41 5.01
CA VAL A 123 -6.94 3.85 4.73
C VAL A 123 -5.51 4.31 4.94
N GLU A 124 -4.83 3.88 6.00
CA GLU A 124 -3.43 4.24 6.25
C GLU A 124 -2.48 3.69 5.17
N ALA A 125 -2.75 2.50 4.62
CA ALA A 125 -1.97 1.94 3.54
C ALA A 125 -2.15 2.74 2.23
N LEU A 126 -3.39 3.12 1.88
CA LEU A 126 -3.65 4.01 0.74
C LEU A 126 -3.03 5.39 0.95
N HIS A 127 -3.17 5.96 2.15
CA HIS A 127 -2.56 7.24 2.51
C HIS A 127 -1.04 7.19 2.38
N ALA A 128 -0.39 6.10 2.79
CA ALA A 128 1.06 5.94 2.63
C ALA A 128 1.50 5.87 1.14
N LEU A 129 0.66 5.27 0.28
CA LEU A 129 0.91 5.21 -1.16
C LEU A 129 0.76 6.58 -1.82
N TYR A 130 -0.41 7.21 -1.67
CA TYR A 130 -0.75 8.44 -2.38
C TYR A 130 -0.14 9.70 -1.74
N GLY A 131 0.28 9.61 -0.48
CA GLY A 131 1.00 10.69 0.22
C GLY A 131 2.51 10.72 -0.04
N ARG A 132 3.02 10.00 -1.04
CA ARG A 132 4.43 10.04 -1.43
C ARG A 132 4.82 11.45 -1.88
N THR A 133 5.95 11.95 -1.37
CA THR A 133 6.48 13.28 -1.72
C THR A 133 7.37 13.28 -2.95
N HIS A 134 7.90 12.12 -3.34
CA HIS A 134 8.77 11.95 -4.50
C HIS A 134 8.18 10.86 -5.39
N TYR A 135 7.65 11.26 -6.55
CA TYR A 135 7.11 10.35 -7.56
C TYR A 135 7.33 10.94 -8.96
N ASP A 136 7.45 10.07 -9.97
CA ASP A 136 7.25 10.45 -11.36
C ASP A 136 5.77 10.22 -11.71
N ILE A 137 5.09 11.26 -12.18
CA ILE A 137 3.64 11.20 -12.47
C ILE A 137 3.31 10.18 -13.56
N GLN A 138 4.19 9.95 -14.54
CA GLN A 138 3.98 8.97 -15.60
C GLN A 138 4.08 7.55 -15.06
N GLU A 139 5.00 7.30 -14.13
CA GLU A 139 5.10 6.01 -13.45
C GLU A 139 3.95 5.77 -12.47
N PHE A 140 3.39 6.85 -11.89
CA PHE A 140 2.30 6.79 -10.93
C PHE A 140 0.92 6.66 -11.56
N GLU A 141 0.75 7.11 -12.81
CA GLU A 141 -0.51 7.12 -13.56
C GLU A 141 -1.29 5.79 -13.48
N PRO A 142 -0.70 4.59 -13.66
CA PRO A 142 -1.43 3.34 -13.54
C PRO A 142 -2.10 3.13 -12.18
N LEU A 143 -1.49 3.62 -11.08
CA LEU A 143 -2.06 3.54 -9.74
C LEU A 143 -3.22 4.52 -9.55
N LEU A 144 -3.16 5.66 -10.22
CA LEU A 144 -4.19 6.69 -10.20
C LEU A 144 -5.43 6.22 -10.97
N LEU A 145 -5.23 5.62 -12.15
CA LEU A 145 -6.33 5.01 -12.91
C LEU A 145 -7.06 3.92 -12.11
N ILE A 146 -6.34 3.12 -11.31
CA ILE A 146 -6.96 2.07 -10.48
C ILE A 146 -7.86 2.64 -9.38
N ILE A 147 -7.43 3.70 -8.69
CA ILE A 147 -8.18 4.28 -7.57
C ILE A 147 -9.32 5.20 -8.02
N TYR A 148 -9.20 5.82 -9.21
CA TYR A 148 -10.27 6.61 -9.82
C TYR A 148 -11.32 5.78 -10.54
N ASP A 149 -11.10 4.48 -10.68
CA ASP A 149 -12.16 3.60 -11.14
C ASP A 149 -13.40 3.69 -10.24
N THR A 150 -14.57 3.61 -10.90
CA THR A 150 -15.86 3.93 -10.27
C THR A 150 -16.12 3.07 -9.04
N ASP A 151 -15.78 1.79 -9.08
CA ASP A 151 -15.99 0.87 -7.96
C ASP A 151 -15.17 1.27 -6.72
N ARG A 152 -13.98 1.83 -6.92
CA ARG A 152 -13.06 2.18 -5.83
C ARG A 152 -13.45 3.52 -5.22
N LEU A 153 -13.87 4.48 -6.05
CA LEU A 153 -14.48 5.72 -5.59
C LEU A 153 -15.75 5.46 -4.77
N GLU A 154 -16.57 4.51 -5.20
CA GLU A 154 -17.78 4.12 -4.48
C GLU A 154 -17.47 3.49 -3.10
N LEU A 155 -16.38 2.73 -2.98
CA LEU A 155 -15.91 2.23 -1.68
C LEU A 155 -15.46 3.37 -0.76
N LEU A 156 -14.70 4.33 -1.29
CA LEU A 156 -14.26 5.51 -0.51
C LEU A 156 -15.45 6.36 -0.07
N ARG A 157 -16.46 6.54 -0.93
CA ARG A 157 -17.72 7.23 -0.59
C ARG A 157 -18.46 6.53 0.54
N LYS A 158 -18.64 5.21 0.45
CA LYS A 158 -19.30 4.42 1.51
C LYS A 158 -18.55 4.49 2.84
N LEU A 159 -17.22 4.45 2.80
CA LEU A 159 -16.40 4.61 4.00
C LEU A 159 -16.56 6.01 4.61
N TYR A 160 -16.58 7.05 3.77
CA TYR A 160 -16.85 8.41 4.23
C TYR A 160 -18.20 8.49 4.96
N GLU A 161 -19.26 7.98 4.35
CA GLU A 161 -20.61 7.96 4.94
C GLU A 161 -20.66 7.18 6.25
N TRP A 162 -19.99 6.03 6.32
CA TRP A 162 -19.87 5.24 7.55
C TRP A 162 -19.15 6.00 8.67
N SER A 163 -18.15 6.81 8.32
CA SER A 163 -17.27 7.52 9.26
C SER A 163 -17.82 8.84 9.81
N ILE A 164 -19.01 9.27 9.36
CA ILE A 164 -19.68 10.49 9.86
C ILE A 164 -19.95 10.33 11.36
N VAL A 165 -19.57 11.35 12.14
CA VAL A 165 -19.78 11.43 13.59
C VAL A 165 -20.62 12.66 13.94
N ASP A 166 -21.40 12.54 15.02
CA ASP A 166 -22.14 13.65 15.62
C ASP A 166 -21.23 14.43 16.57
N ALA A 167 -21.38 15.76 16.61
CA ALA A 167 -20.62 16.62 17.52
C ALA A 167 -20.92 16.35 19.01
N GLU A 168 -22.12 15.87 19.32
CA GLU A 168 -22.55 15.54 20.68
C GLU A 168 -22.22 14.09 21.08
N ASN A 169 -21.90 13.23 20.11
CA ASN A 169 -21.58 11.82 20.33
C ASN A 169 -20.47 11.35 19.36
N ILE A 170 -19.24 11.73 19.68
CA ILE A 170 -18.06 11.40 18.87
C ILE A 170 -17.66 9.95 19.14
N ILE A 171 -17.72 9.12 18.10
CA ILE A 171 -17.13 7.78 18.09
C ILE A 171 -15.68 7.93 17.59
N ASP A 172 -14.71 7.77 18.49
CA ASP A 172 -13.29 8.04 18.23
C ASP A 172 -12.72 7.31 17.00
N SER A 173 -13.09 6.03 16.81
CA SER A 173 -12.61 5.23 15.67
C SER A 173 -13.12 5.77 14.34
N LYS A 174 -14.40 6.14 14.27
CA LYS A 174 -15.00 6.77 13.09
C LYS A 174 -14.40 8.13 12.81
N TYR A 175 -14.25 8.98 13.84
CA TYR A 175 -13.63 10.28 13.70
C TYR A 175 -12.19 10.19 13.19
N THR A 176 -11.39 9.30 13.78
CA THR A 176 -9.98 9.10 13.38
C THR A 176 -9.88 8.58 11.95
N THR A 177 -10.76 7.65 11.57
CA THR A 177 -10.83 7.14 10.18
C THR A 177 -11.26 8.24 9.22
N SER A 178 -12.29 9.02 9.56
CA SER A 178 -12.78 10.15 8.77
C SER A 178 -11.69 11.20 8.53
N LYS A 179 -10.95 11.56 9.59
CA LYS A 179 -9.80 12.46 9.49
C LYS A 179 -8.74 11.92 8.53
N LYS A 180 -8.32 10.66 8.71
CA LYS A 180 -7.29 10.06 7.86
C LYS A 180 -7.76 9.92 6.41
N LEU A 181 -9.03 9.62 6.19
CA LEU A 181 -9.65 9.58 4.86
C LEU A 181 -9.64 10.97 4.21
N SER A 182 -9.91 12.04 4.96
CA SER A 182 -9.85 13.41 4.43
C SER A 182 -8.43 13.80 3.98
N GLU A 183 -7.39 13.35 4.69
CA GLU A 183 -5.99 13.53 4.30
C GLU A 183 -5.68 12.75 3.01
N LEU A 184 -6.12 11.49 2.92
CA LEU A 184 -6.00 10.67 1.71
C LEU A 184 -6.68 11.32 0.49
N LEU A 185 -7.93 11.76 0.65
CA LEU A 185 -8.70 12.40 -0.42
C LEU A 185 -8.06 13.72 -0.86
N SER A 186 -7.38 14.42 0.04
CA SER A 186 -6.63 15.64 -0.29
C SER A 186 -5.45 15.34 -1.22
N TYR A 187 -4.72 14.23 -1.00
CA TYR A 187 -3.68 13.79 -1.94
C TYR A 187 -4.27 13.39 -3.29
N LEU A 188 -5.32 12.58 -3.29
CA LEU A 188 -6.01 12.17 -4.52
C LEU A 188 -6.49 13.39 -5.32
N ALA A 189 -7.17 14.33 -4.69
CA ALA A 189 -7.59 15.56 -5.35
C ALA A 189 -6.41 16.34 -5.96
N GLY A 190 -5.27 16.40 -5.27
CA GLY A 190 -4.06 17.06 -5.77
C GLY A 190 -3.55 16.48 -7.09
N PHE A 191 -3.64 15.15 -7.30
CA PHE A 191 -3.27 14.53 -8.57
C PHE A 191 -4.19 14.94 -9.73
N LEU A 192 -5.47 15.24 -9.48
CA LEU A 192 -6.40 15.71 -10.51
C LEU A 192 -6.08 17.14 -10.98
N GLU A 193 -5.48 17.94 -10.10
CA GLU A 193 -5.05 19.31 -10.42
C GLU A 193 -3.75 19.33 -11.24
N GLU A 194 -2.94 18.28 -11.11
CA GLU A 194 -1.78 18.03 -11.96
C GLU A 194 -2.27 17.75 -13.39
N LYS A 195 -2.07 18.71 -14.31
CA LYS A 195 -2.60 18.77 -15.69
C LYS A 195 -2.18 17.61 -16.63
N SER A 196 -1.63 16.53 -16.08
CA SER A 196 -1.04 15.40 -16.78
C SER A 196 -1.91 14.13 -16.78
N ILE A 197 -3.01 14.07 -16.01
CA ILE A 197 -3.82 12.85 -15.91
C ILE A 197 -5.12 13.01 -16.72
N GLN A 198 -5.31 12.15 -17.72
CA GLN A 198 -6.61 11.96 -18.37
C GLN A 198 -7.32 10.80 -17.67
N VAL A 199 -8.23 11.12 -16.76
CA VAL A 199 -9.12 10.15 -16.09
C VAL A 199 -10.24 9.73 -17.04
#